data_AF-A0A376L8T6-F1
#
_entry.id   AF-A0A376L8T6-F1
#
_cell.length_a   1.000
_cell.length_b   1.000
_cell.length_c   1.000
_cell.angle_alpha   90.00
_cell.angle_beta   90.00
_cell.angle_gamma   90.00
#
_symmetry.space_group_name_H-M   'P 1'
#
loop_
_entity.id
_entity.type
_entity.pdbx_description
1 polymer ?
#
loop_
_entity_poly.entity_id
_entity_poly.type
_entity_poly.pdbx_seq_one_letter_code
_entity_poly.pdbx_strand_id
1 'polypeptide(L)'
;MHQSGSVSLCRSAISVLVATALYSPIALASTVEYGETVDGVVLEKDIQLVYGTANNTKINPGGEQHIKEFGISSNTEINGGYQYIEMNGTAEYSVLNDGYQIVQMGGAANQTTLNNGVLQVYGAANEPTIKGGRLIVEKDGGTVFAAIEKGGLLEVKEGGFALAVDQKAGGAIKTTTRAMEVFGTNRLGQFDIKNGIANNMLLENGGSLRVEENDFAYNTTVDNGGLLEVMDGGTATGVDKKAGGKLIVSTNALEVSGTNSKGQFSIKDGVSKNYELDDGSGLIVMETRRPLTLSLMSMPLCNRWERILVRECRQMRCMISVDQIRMEVSRIPLKPSLKIWLSTMAALMSGLAQWLTFQSEGMMAFLRS
;
A
#
# COMPACT_ATOMS: atom_id res chain seq x y z
N MET A 1 40.99 36.81 -74.10
CA MET A 1 40.69 35.40 -74.38
C MET A 1 41.11 34.58 -73.17
N HIS A 2 40.17 33.80 -72.61
CA HIS A 2 40.37 32.59 -71.79
C HIS A 2 41.18 32.71 -70.47
N GLN A 3 40.79 32.14 -69.34
CA GLN A 3 39.63 31.32 -68.96
C GLN A 3 39.62 31.25 -67.42
N SER A 4 38.42 31.24 -66.82
CA SER A 4 38.20 30.84 -65.43
C SER A 4 38.62 29.38 -65.22
N GLY A 5 39.46 29.12 -64.22
CA GLY A 5 39.86 27.79 -63.77
C GLY A 5 39.41 27.56 -62.32
N SER A 6 38.70 26.46 -62.14
CA SER A 6 37.89 26.05 -60.99
C SER A 6 38.65 25.56 -59.76
N VAL A 7 37.96 25.63 -58.63
CA VAL A 7 38.26 25.11 -57.28
C VAL A 7 38.61 23.61 -57.29
N SER A 8 39.62 23.21 -56.50
CA SER A 8 39.70 21.87 -55.91
C SER A 8 40.18 21.98 -54.46
N LEU A 9 39.21 21.86 -53.55
CA LEU A 9 39.42 21.74 -52.11
C LEU A 9 39.82 20.29 -51.80
N CYS A 10 41.11 20.03 -51.58
CA CYS A 10 41.54 18.81 -50.91
C CYS A 10 41.36 18.98 -49.39
N ARG A 11 40.20 18.55 -48.88
CA ARG A 11 39.99 18.31 -47.45
C ARG A 11 40.82 17.09 -47.04
N SER A 12 41.87 17.29 -46.27
CA SER A 12 42.50 16.22 -45.49
C SER A 12 42.30 16.54 -44.02
N ALA A 13 41.28 15.92 -43.43
CA ALA A 13 40.94 16.03 -42.02
C ALA A 13 41.02 14.62 -41.42
N ILE A 14 42.17 14.28 -40.84
CA ILE A 14 42.29 13.18 -39.87
C ILE A 14 43.30 13.65 -38.81
N SER A 15 42.80 14.31 -37.77
CA SER A 15 43.53 14.50 -36.52
C SER A 15 42.87 13.60 -35.48
N VAL A 16 43.39 12.39 -35.33
CA VAL A 16 43.03 11.48 -34.23
C VAL A 16 43.72 12.01 -32.98
N LEU A 17 42.94 12.57 -32.05
CA LEU A 17 43.41 12.89 -30.71
C LEU A 17 42.89 11.81 -29.75
N VAL A 18 43.74 10.83 -29.43
CA VAL A 18 43.52 9.93 -28.29
C VAL A 18 44.05 10.64 -27.06
N ALA A 19 43.16 11.28 -26.30
CA ALA A 19 43.47 11.79 -24.97
C ALA A 19 42.99 10.76 -23.93
N THR A 20 43.92 9.99 -23.39
CA THR A 20 43.71 9.17 -22.19
C THR A 20 43.49 10.10 -21.00
N ALA A 21 42.25 10.25 -20.55
CA ALA A 21 41.94 10.92 -19.30
C ALA A 21 41.62 9.85 -18.24
N LEU A 22 42.59 9.60 -17.35
CA LEU A 22 42.38 8.92 -16.07
C LEU A 22 41.46 9.81 -15.22
N TYR A 23 40.14 9.59 -15.30
CA TYR A 23 39.18 10.21 -14.39
C TYR A 23 38.66 9.15 -13.41
N SER A 24 38.77 9.48 -12.13
CA SER A 24 38.02 8.82 -11.06
C SER A 24 36.54 8.76 -11.46
N PRO A 25 35.83 7.62 -11.33
CA PRO A 25 34.42 7.56 -11.70
C PRO A 25 33.59 8.21 -10.59
N ILE A 26 33.61 9.54 -10.54
CA ILE A 26 32.42 10.27 -10.14
C ILE A 26 31.57 10.23 -11.42
N ALA A 27 30.43 9.55 -11.39
CA ALA A 27 29.49 9.58 -12.50
C ALA A 27 29.14 11.04 -12.79
N LEU A 28 29.74 11.61 -13.83
CA LEU A 28 29.43 12.96 -14.27
C LEU A 28 28.06 12.87 -14.92
N ALA A 29 27.12 13.70 -14.46
CA ALA A 29 25.82 13.76 -15.08
C ALA A 29 25.98 14.24 -16.54
N SER A 30 25.39 13.53 -17.49
CA SER A 30 25.26 13.96 -18.87
C SER A 30 24.11 14.95 -18.96
N THR A 31 24.36 16.18 -19.40
CA THR A 31 23.31 17.18 -19.60
C THR A 31 22.87 17.20 -21.07
N VAL A 32 21.56 17.19 -21.30
CA VAL A 32 20.92 17.52 -22.58
C VAL A 32 20.39 18.94 -22.45
N GLU A 33 21.09 19.89 -23.05
CA GLU A 33 20.79 21.33 -22.90
C GLU A 33 19.54 21.74 -23.69
N TYR A 34 19.04 22.96 -23.44
CA TYR A 34 17.90 23.50 -24.16
C TYR A 34 18.11 23.50 -25.68
N GLY A 35 17.12 22.97 -26.40
CA GLY A 35 17.16 22.84 -27.86
C GLY A 35 17.99 21.66 -28.37
N GLU A 36 18.71 20.96 -27.50
CA GLU A 36 19.39 19.72 -27.85
C GLU A 36 18.40 18.56 -27.91
N THR A 37 18.69 17.60 -28.77
CA THR A 37 17.96 16.33 -28.84
C THR A 37 18.96 15.19 -28.86
N VAL A 38 18.79 14.25 -27.94
CA VAL A 38 19.55 13.00 -27.91
C VAL A 38 18.61 11.82 -28.14
N ASP A 39 19.16 10.73 -28.68
CA ASP A 39 18.41 9.54 -29.02
C ASP A 39 19.18 8.29 -28.63
N GLY A 40 18.49 7.31 -28.04
CA GLY A 40 19.04 5.99 -27.73
C GLY A 40 20.08 5.96 -26.61
N VAL A 41 20.08 6.97 -25.72
CA VAL A 41 20.99 7.00 -24.57
C VAL A 41 20.72 5.82 -23.64
N VAL A 42 21.78 5.15 -23.17
CA VAL A 42 21.69 4.06 -22.20
C VAL A 42 22.35 4.51 -20.90
N LEU A 43 21.60 4.47 -19.79
CA LEU A 43 22.03 4.87 -18.47
C LEU A 43 22.14 3.63 -17.58
N GLU A 44 23.34 3.35 -17.05
CA GLU A 44 23.58 2.20 -16.17
C GLU A 44 23.94 2.59 -14.75
N LYS A 45 24.92 3.47 -14.56
CA LYS A 45 25.27 4.07 -13.25
C LYS A 45 25.45 5.57 -13.37
N ASP A 46 24.91 6.10 -14.46
CA ASP A 46 25.05 7.46 -14.90
C ASP A 46 23.76 8.21 -14.67
N ILE A 47 23.91 9.50 -14.50
CA ILE A 47 22.80 10.42 -14.36
C ILE A 47 22.68 11.21 -15.67
N GLN A 48 21.47 11.38 -16.19
CA GLN A 48 21.20 12.30 -17.28
C GLN A 48 20.28 13.43 -16.80
N LEU A 49 20.66 14.68 -17.03
CA LEU A 49 19.81 15.85 -16.80
C LEU A 49 19.24 16.30 -18.16
N VAL A 50 17.92 16.36 -18.29
CA VAL A 50 17.25 16.67 -19.56
C VAL A 50 16.54 18.01 -19.46
N TYR A 51 17.13 19.07 -20.03
CA TYR A 51 16.49 20.37 -20.26
C TYR A 51 15.98 20.51 -21.71
N GLY A 52 16.58 19.79 -22.65
CA GLY A 52 16.10 19.63 -24.03
C GLY A 52 15.19 18.42 -24.20
N THR A 53 15.46 17.62 -25.24
CA THR A 53 14.68 16.42 -25.57
C THR A 53 15.52 15.14 -25.52
N ALA A 54 15.05 14.12 -24.81
CA ALA A 54 15.68 12.80 -24.76
C ALA A 54 14.73 11.71 -25.26
N ASN A 55 15.05 11.10 -26.39
CA ASN A 55 14.24 10.05 -27.01
C ASN A 55 14.85 8.67 -26.77
N ASN A 56 13.97 7.67 -26.63
CA ASN A 56 14.33 6.25 -26.61
C ASN A 56 15.43 5.92 -25.59
N THR A 57 15.42 6.61 -24.45
CA THR A 57 16.41 6.39 -23.39
C THR A 57 16.15 5.05 -22.72
N LYS A 58 17.21 4.30 -22.40
CA LYS A 58 17.13 3.07 -21.60
C LYS A 58 17.76 3.30 -20.26
N ILE A 59 17.02 3.10 -19.19
CA ILE A 59 17.49 3.29 -17.82
C ILE A 59 17.57 1.94 -17.12
N ASN A 60 18.79 1.43 -17.00
CA ASN A 60 19.11 0.15 -16.36
C ASN A 60 19.39 0.34 -14.85
N PRO A 61 19.59 -0.75 -14.07
CA PRO A 61 19.75 -0.64 -12.63
C PRO A 61 20.98 0.19 -12.24
N GLY A 62 20.72 1.28 -11.51
CA GLY A 62 21.72 2.28 -11.09
C GLY A 62 21.72 3.56 -11.94
N GLY A 63 21.05 3.55 -13.09
CA GLY A 63 20.94 4.71 -13.97
C GLY A 63 19.79 5.60 -13.54
N GLU A 64 19.95 6.91 -13.77
CA GLU A 64 18.92 7.89 -13.45
C GLU A 64 18.75 8.92 -14.56
N GLN A 65 17.50 9.22 -14.92
CA GLN A 65 17.18 10.36 -15.78
C GLN A 65 16.36 11.38 -15.01
N HIS A 66 16.80 12.64 -15.01
CA HIS A 66 16.12 13.76 -14.38
C HIS A 66 15.62 14.67 -15.49
N ILE A 67 14.31 14.63 -15.76
CA ILE A 67 13.64 15.54 -16.69
C ILE A 67 13.42 16.85 -15.95
N LYS A 68 14.23 17.84 -16.32
CA LYS A 68 14.26 19.17 -15.71
C LYS A 68 13.16 20.06 -16.29
N GLU A 69 13.13 21.30 -15.84
CA GLU A 69 12.16 22.30 -16.28
C GLU A 69 12.13 22.39 -17.82
N PHE A 70 10.94 22.24 -18.40
CA PHE A 70 10.69 22.21 -19.86
C PHE A 70 11.37 21.09 -20.64
N GLY A 71 12.09 20.20 -19.96
CA GLY A 71 12.65 19.00 -20.54
C GLY A 71 11.54 18.04 -20.96
N ILE A 72 11.78 17.34 -22.07
CA ILE A 72 10.86 16.33 -22.60
C ILE A 72 11.62 15.01 -22.76
N SER A 73 11.08 13.93 -22.20
CA SER A 73 11.57 12.59 -22.49
C SER A 73 10.48 11.72 -23.08
N SER A 74 10.77 11.07 -24.21
CA SER A 74 9.78 10.28 -24.94
C SER A 74 10.28 8.85 -25.16
N ASN A 75 9.38 7.88 -24.98
CA ASN A 75 9.63 6.45 -25.21
C ASN A 75 10.76 5.87 -24.35
N THR A 76 10.89 6.35 -23.11
CA THR A 76 11.91 5.84 -22.18
C THR A 76 11.56 4.45 -21.67
N GLU A 77 12.51 3.53 -21.74
CA GLU A 77 12.40 2.18 -21.20
C GLU A 77 13.15 2.11 -19.86
N ILE A 78 12.43 1.94 -18.75
CA ILE A 78 13.00 1.93 -17.40
C ILE A 78 13.07 0.47 -16.90
N ASN A 79 14.25 -0.13 -17.04
CA ASN A 79 14.58 -1.51 -16.71
C ASN A 79 15.26 -1.60 -15.33
N GLY A 80 14.54 -1.27 -14.25
CA GLY A 80 15.08 -1.27 -12.89
C GLY A 80 15.83 0.01 -12.46
N GLY A 81 15.97 0.99 -13.35
CA GLY A 81 16.49 2.33 -13.03
C GLY A 81 15.43 3.32 -12.54
N TYR A 82 15.78 4.61 -12.53
CA TYR A 82 14.90 5.70 -12.07
C TYR A 82 14.73 6.81 -13.11
N GLN A 83 13.50 7.31 -13.25
CA GLN A 83 13.20 8.55 -13.95
C GLN A 83 12.50 9.52 -13.01
N TYR A 84 13.04 10.72 -12.86
CA TYR A 84 12.46 11.80 -12.09
C TYR A 84 11.92 12.86 -13.05
N ILE A 85 10.63 13.18 -12.94
CA ILE A 85 10.00 14.26 -13.69
C ILE A 85 9.83 15.44 -12.74
N GLU A 86 10.64 16.47 -12.90
CA GLU A 86 10.61 17.66 -12.06
C GLU A 86 9.53 18.65 -12.52
N MET A 87 9.41 19.77 -11.80
CA MET A 87 8.43 20.81 -12.11
C MET A 87 8.56 21.28 -13.57
N ASN A 88 7.45 21.32 -14.30
CA ASN A 88 7.35 21.63 -15.72
C ASN A 88 8.10 20.67 -16.67
N GLY A 89 8.64 19.56 -16.16
CA GLY A 89 9.16 18.46 -16.98
C GLY A 89 8.03 17.56 -17.47
N THR A 90 8.21 16.94 -18.64
CA THR A 90 7.23 16.02 -19.23
C THR A 90 7.89 14.71 -19.67
N ALA A 91 7.32 13.57 -19.25
CA ALA A 91 7.63 12.26 -19.82
C ALA A 91 6.45 11.74 -20.62
N GLU A 92 6.71 11.18 -21.80
CA GLU A 92 5.70 10.60 -22.68
C GLU A 92 6.04 9.14 -23.00
N TYR A 93 5.03 8.28 -22.96
CA TYR A 93 5.13 6.88 -23.41
C TYR A 93 6.23 6.08 -22.70
N SER A 94 6.52 6.40 -21.44
CA SER A 94 7.51 5.64 -20.67
C SER A 94 7.00 4.23 -20.39
N VAL A 95 7.90 3.25 -20.44
CA VAL A 95 7.60 1.84 -20.15
C VAL A 95 8.43 1.38 -18.97
N LEU A 96 7.77 0.93 -17.90
CA LEU A 96 8.41 0.56 -16.64
C LEU A 96 8.46 -0.96 -16.47
N ASN A 97 9.65 -1.52 -16.69
CA ASN A 97 10.01 -2.91 -16.47
C ASN A 97 10.82 -3.01 -15.18
N ASP A 98 10.14 -3.17 -14.03
CA ASP A 98 10.76 -3.21 -12.69
C ASP A 98 11.45 -1.90 -12.25
N GLY A 99 11.40 -0.84 -13.08
CA GLY A 99 11.92 0.48 -12.77
C GLY A 99 10.93 1.41 -12.06
N TYR A 100 11.40 2.61 -11.71
CA TYR A 100 10.63 3.64 -11.03
C TYR A 100 10.53 4.92 -11.87
N GLN A 101 9.33 5.48 -11.95
CA GLN A 101 9.10 6.84 -12.43
C GLN A 101 8.46 7.65 -11.30
N ILE A 102 9.09 8.76 -10.94
CA ILE A 102 8.62 9.66 -9.89
C ILE A 102 8.23 11.00 -10.54
N VAL A 103 6.95 11.33 -10.46
CA VAL A 103 6.41 12.60 -10.95
C VAL A 103 6.32 13.58 -9.80
N GLN A 104 7.22 14.56 -9.75
CA GLN A 104 7.21 15.61 -8.74
C GLN A 104 6.05 16.57 -8.97
N MET A 105 5.76 17.40 -7.96
CA MET A 105 4.75 18.46 -8.07
C MET A 105 5.04 19.34 -9.29
N GLY A 106 4.03 19.53 -10.14
CA GLY A 106 4.15 20.29 -11.40
C GLY A 106 4.79 19.54 -12.58
N GLY A 107 5.27 18.30 -12.37
CA GLY A 107 5.69 17.41 -13.46
C GLY A 107 4.51 16.63 -14.05
N ALA A 108 4.67 16.14 -15.28
CA ALA A 108 3.65 15.35 -15.98
C ALA A 108 4.20 14.05 -16.58
N ALA A 109 3.53 12.93 -16.31
CA ALA A 109 3.75 11.66 -16.99
C ALA A 109 2.53 11.32 -17.86
N ASN A 110 2.73 11.18 -19.17
CA ASN A 110 1.67 10.89 -20.12
C ASN A 110 1.82 9.48 -20.69
N GLN A 111 0.74 8.72 -20.69
CA GLN A 111 0.62 7.40 -21.33
C GLN A 111 1.70 6.41 -20.88
N THR A 112 2.01 6.43 -19.58
CA THR A 112 3.02 5.53 -19.00
C THR A 112 2.45 4.11 -18.88
N THR A 113 3.23 3.12 -19.33
CA THR A 113 2.88 1.69 -19.20
C THR A 113 3.68 1.05 -18.08
N LEU A 114 2.99 0.50 -17.08
CA LEU A 114 3.60 -0.17 -15.94
C LEU A 114 3.50 -1.69 -16.13
N ASN A 115 4.55 -2.31 -16.65
CA ASN A 115 4.59 -3.76 -16.79
C ASN A 115 4.76 -4.41 -15.41
N ASN A 116 5.84 -4.09 -14.70
CA ASN A 116 6.08 -4.52 -13.30
C ASN A 116 6.69 -3.41 -12.43
N GLY A 117 6.98 -2.24 -13.02
CA GLY A 117 7.56 -1.12 -12.27
C GLY A 117 6.53 -0.27 -11.51
N VAL A 118 7.01 0.84 -10.96
CA VAL A 118 6.24 1.73 -10.09
C VAL A 118 6.21 3.15 -10.64
N LEU A 119 5.00 3.68 -10.80
CA LEU A 119 4.77 5.10 -11.03
C LEU A 119 4.31 5.74 -9.72
N GLN A 120 5.08 6.69 -9.18
CA GLN A 120 4.72 7.44 -7.97
C GLN A 120 4.46 8.90 -8.34
N VAL A 121 3.27 9.41 -7.99
CA VAL A 121 2.75 10.67 -8.54
C VAL A 121 2.44 11.66 -7.42
N TYR A 122 3.26 12.70 -7.33
CA TYR A 122 2.99 13.94 -6.60
C TYR A 122 2.51 15.06 -7.54
N GLY A 123 2.78 14.94 -8.85
CA GLY A 123 2.29 15.81 -9.92
C GLY A 123 1.07 15.22 -10.63
N ALA A 124 1.15 15.08 -11.95
CA ALA A 124 0.07 14.55 -12.78
C ALA A 124 0.49 13.31 -13.58
N ALA A 125 -0.39 12.30 -13.63
CA ALA A 125 -0.28 11.15 -14.53
C ALA A 125 -1.54 11.01 -15.40
N ASN A 126 -1.38 11.15 -16.71
CA ASN A 126 -2.48 11.08 -17.68
C ASN A 126 -2.43 9.76 -18.44
N GLU A 127 -3.55 9.04 -18.46
CA GLU A 127 -3.73 7.77 -19.19
C GLU A 127 -2.70 6.67 -18.85
N PRO A 128 -2.33 6.44 -17.56
CA PRO A 128 -1.44 5.34 -17.24
C PRO A 128 -2.14 3.98 -17.45
N THR A 129 -1.40 3.02 -18.02
CA THR A 129 -1.83 1.62 -18.14
C THR A 129 -1.08 0.77 -17.13
N ILE A 130 -1.79 0.21 -16.16
CA ILE A 130 -1.22 -0.55 -15.04
C ILE A 130 -1.44 -2.04 -15.29
N LYS A 131 -0.39 -2.76 -15.67
CA LYS A 131 -0.47 -4.20 -16.00
C LYS A 131 -0.16 -5.08 -14.81
N GLY A 132 1.10 -5.28 -14.48
CA GLY A 132 1.56 -5.96 -13.26
C GLY A 132 2.27 -5.03 -12.28
N GLY A 133 2.44 -3.76 -12.65
CA GLY A 133 3.07 -2.74 -11.82
C GLY A 133 2.10 -2.06 -10.86
N ARG A 134 2.58 -0.99 -10.23
CA ARG A 134 1.84 -0.22 -9.23
C ARG A 134 1.87 1.27 -9.51
N LEU A 135 0.69 1.88 -9.63
CA LEU A 135 0.52 3.32 -9.63
C LEU A 135 0.22 3.78 -8.21
N ILE A 136 1.03 4.68 -7.66
CA ILE A 136 0.84 5.31 -6.35
C ILE A 136 0.52 6.78 -6.57
N VAL A 137 -0.69 7.20 -6.25
CA VAL A 137 -1.10 8.60 -6.25
C VAL A 137 -0.95 9.13 -4.84
N GLU A 138 0.04 10.00 -4.65
CA GLU A 138 0.35 10.61 -3.36
C GLU A 138 -0.61 11.76 -3.06
N LYS A 139 -0.51 12.29 -1.84
CA LYS A 139 -1.26 13.49 -1.45
C LYS A 139 -1.01 14.63 -2.44
N ASP A 140 -2.09 15.30 -2.85
CA ASP A 140 -2.10 16.40 -3.84
C ASP A 140 -1.68 15.99 -5.26
N GLY A 141 -1.29 14.72 -5.48
CA GLY A 141 -1.06 14.13 -6.79
C GLY A 141 -2.36 13.71 -7.47
N GLY A 142 -2.34 13.69 -8.81
CA GLY A 142 -3.51 13.37 -9.63
C GLY A 142 -3.23 12.36 -10.72
N THR A 143 -4.19 11.46 -10.94
CA THR A 143 -4.25 10.65 -12.17
C THR A 143 -5.61 10.72 -12.84
N VAL A 144 -5.62 10.70 -14.17
CA VAL A 144 -6.85 10.69 -14.97
C VAL A 144 -6.75 9.60 -16.03
N PHE A 145 -7.86 8.90 -16.29
CA PHE A 145 -7.95 7.82 -17.28
C PHE A 145 -7.02 6.64 -17.01
N ALA A 146 -6.77 6.33 -15.74
CA ALA A 146 -5.99 5.15 -15.37
C ALA A 146 -6.73 3.87 -15.74
N ALA A 147 -6.08 2.99 -16.52
CA ALA A 147 -6.58 1.66 -16.83
C ALA A 147 -5.85 0.61 -15.98
N ILE A 148 -6.59 -0.09 -15.12
CA ILE A 148 -6.05 -1.13 -14.25
C ILE A 148 -6.34 -2.49 -14.88
N GLU A 149 -5.33 -3.10 -15.48
CA GLU A 149 -5.41 -4.43 -16.08
C GLU A 149 -5.18 -5.52 -15.04
N LYS A 150 -5.29 -6.78 -15.47
CA LYS A 150 -5.06 -7.94 -14.63
C LYS A 150 -3.65 -7.93 -14.00
N GLY A 151 -3.60 -7.93 -12.67
CA GLY A 151 -2.37 -7.90 -11.89
C GLY A 151 -1.93 -6.49 -11.48
N GLY A 152 -2.62 -5.46 -11.97
CA GLY A 152 -2.26 -4.07 -11.78
C GLY A 152 -2.81 -3.55 -10.47
N LEU A 153 -2.07 -2.67 -9.80
CA LEU A 153 -2.51 -2.03 -8.57
C LEU A 153 -2.51 -0.51 -8.71
N LEU A 154 -3.68 0.09 -8.56
CA LEU A 154 -3.81 1.51 -8.26
C LEU A 154 -3.89 1.71 -6.75
N GLU A 155 -2.96 2.47 -6.18
CA GLU A 155 -2.98 2.92 -4.80
C GLU A 155 -3.19 4.43 -4.72
N VAL A 156 -4.36 4.86 -4.25
CA VAL A 156 -4.65 6.28 -4.01
C VAL A 156 -4.50 6.54 -2.51
N LYS A 157 -3.58 7.43 -2.17
CA LYS A 157 -3.32 7.83 -0.77
C LYS A 157 -4.35 8.86 -0.31
N GLU A 158 -4.35 9.11 0.99
CA GLU A 158 -5.08 10.23 1.58
C GLU A 158 -4.69 11.55 0.88
N GLY A 159 -5.69 12.33 0.50
CA GLY A 159 -5.53 13.57 -0.27
C GLY A 159 -5.14 13.38 -1.75
N GLY A 160 -4.97 12.14 -2.24
CA GLY A 160 -4.73 11.85 -3.65
C GLY A 160 -6.01 11.91 -4.49
N PHE A 161 -5.86 12.09 -5.81
CA PHE A 161 -6.95 12.25 -6.76
C PHE A 161 -6.86 11.27 -7.93
N ALA A 162 -7.93 10.53 -8.23
CA ALA A 162 -7.99 9.61 -9.36
C ALA A 162 -9.34 9.68 -10.08
N LEU A 163 -9.36 10.14 -11.34
CA LEU A 163 -10.60 10.26 -12.12
C LEU A 163 -10.62 9.36 -13.35
N ALA A 164 -11.83 8.97 -13.74
CA ALA A 164 -12.09 8.12 -14.89
C ALA A 164 -11.27 6.83 -14.85
N VAL A 165 -11.17 6.22 -13.67
CA VAL A 165 -10.47 4.95 -13.48
C VAL A 165 -11.26 3.82 -14.12
N ASP A 166 -10.62 3.02 -14.96
CA ASP A 166 -11.19 1.78 -15.50
C ASP A 166 -10.58 0.57 -14.76
N GLN A 167 -11.32 0.02 -13.80
CA GLN A 167 -10.94 -1.18 -13.08
C GLN A 167 -11.41 -2.41 -13.85
N LYS A 168 -10.52 -2.99 -14.65
CA LYS A 168 -10.80 -4.21 -15.40
C LYS A 168 -10.70 -5.44 -14.51
N ALA A 169 -11.22 -6.56 -15.00
CA ALA A 169 -11.20 -7.82 -14.27
C ALA A 169 -9.76 -8.23 -13.90
N GLY A 170 -9.50 -8.45 -12.61
CA GLY A 170 -8.16 -8.75 -12.12
C GLY A 170 -7.35 -7.52 -11.68
N GLY A 171 -7.86 -6.31 -11.90
CA GLY A 171 -7.26 -5.06 -11.47
C GLY A 171 -7.65 -4.71 -10.04
N ALA A 172 -6.69 -4.21 -9.28
CA ALA A 172 -6.85 -3.89 -7.86
C ALA A 172 -6.83 -2.39 -7.59
N ILE A 173 -7.71 -1.93 -6.71
CA ILE A 173 -7.71 -0.57 -6.15
C ILE A 173 -7.44 -0.67 -4.65
N LYS A 174 -6.44 0.08 -4.18
CA LYS A 174 -6.14 0.30 -2.77
C LYS A 174 -6.32 1.78 -2.42
N THR A 175 -7.18 2.07 -1.45
CA THR A 175 -7.50 3.46 -1.10
C THR A 175 -8.10 3.58 0.32
N THR A 176 -8.36 4.81 0.73
CA THR A 176 -9.05 5.20 1.96
C THR A 176 -10.18 6.18 1.62
N THR A 177 -11.20 6.27 2.47
CA THR A 177 -12.25 7.30 2.37
C THR A 177 -11.72 8.73 2.50
N ARG A 178 -10.46 8.89 2.92
CA ARG A 178 -9.72 10.17 2.96
C ARG A 178 -8.99 10.53 1.66
N ALA A 179 -9.09 9.72 0.60
CA ALA A 179 -8.74 10.18 -0.74
C ALA A 179 -9.58 11.42 -1.08
N MET A 180 -9.02 12.36 -1.84
CA MET A 180 -9.74 13.60 -2.17
C MET A 180 -10.93 13.31 -3.07
N GLU A 181 -10.69 12.56 -4.14
CA GLU A 181 -11.72 12.01 -5.02
C GLU A 181 -11.17 10.78 -5.75
N VAL A 182 -11.97 9.71 -5.80
CA VAL A 182 -11.72 8.57 -6.68
C VAL A 182 -13.00 8.32 -7.46
N PHE A 183 -12.94 8.27 -8.79
CA PHE A 183 -14.11 8.05 -9.63
C PHE A 183 -13.78 7.14 -10.80
N GLY A 184 -14.64 6.18 -11.08
CA GLY A 184 -14.40 5.24 -12.16
C GLY A 184 -15.50 4.23 -12.40
N THR A 185 -15.16 3.21 -13.18
CA THR A 185 -16.02 2.07 -13.48
C THR A 185 -15.33 0.76 -13.18
N ASN A 186 -16.10 -0.21 -12.70
CA ASN A 186 -15.72 -1.59 -12.57
C ASN A 186 -16.83 -2.48 -13.16
N ARG A 187 -16.68 -3.82 -13.08
CA ARG A 187 -17.69 -4.76 -13.63
C ARG A 187 -19.08 -4.69 -12.98
N LEU A 188 -19.22 -4.01 -11.83
CA LEU A 188 -20.49 -3.77 -11.12
C LEU A 188 -21.09 -2.40 -11.46
N GLY A 189 -20.45 -1.62 -12.35
CA GLY A 189 -20.87 -0.29 -12.75
C GLY A 189 -19.94 0.80 -12.23
N GLN A 190 -20.48 2.02 -12.12
CA GLN A 190 -19.74 3.18 -11.63
C GLN A 190 -19.46 3.06 -10.13
N PHE A 191 -18.29 3.48 -9.69
CA PHE A 191 -17.93 3.63 -8.29
C PHE A 191 -17.35 5.02 -8.04
N ASP A 192 -17.43 5.49 -6.79
CA ASP A 192 -16.86 6.77 -6.39
C ASP A 192 -16.44 6.78 -4.92
N ILE A 193 -15.47 7.65 -4.60
CA ILE A 193 -15.12 8.08 -3.27
C ILE A 193 -15.08 9.60 -3.29
N LYS A 194 -15.95 10.25 -2.52
CA LYS A 194 -15.98 11.72 -2.41
C LYS A 194 -16.53 12.13 -1.05
N ASN A 195 -15.92 13.15 -0.44
CA ASN A 195 -16.38 13.72 0.83
C ASN A 195 -16.54 12.65 1.94
N GLY A 196 -15.61 11.70 2.05
CA GLY A 196 -15.67 10.64 3.07
C GLY A 196 -16.68 9.52 2.78
N ILE A 197 -17.29 9.49 1.58
CA ILE A 197 -18.27 8.48 1.20
C ILE A 197 -17.72 7.66 0.04
N ALA A 198 -17.61 6.35 0.21
CA ALA A 198 -17.26 5.38 -0.84
C ALA A 198 -18.49 4.60 -1.31
N ASN A 199 -18.71 4.50 -2.62
CA ASN A 199 -19.87 3.84 -3.21
C ASN A 199 -19.45 2.79 -4.24
N ASN A 200 -20.08 1.61 -4.19
CA ASN A 200 -19.95 0.54 -5.20
C ASN A 200 -18.50 0.08 -5.45
N MET A 201 -17.67 0.11 -4.39
CA MET A 201 -16.28 -0.31 -4.48
C MET A 201 -16.18 -1.82 -4.73
N LEU A 202 -15.33 -2.23 -5.67
CA LEU A 202 -14.97 -3.61 -5.93
C LEU A 202 -13.54 -3.89 -5.45
N LEU A 203 -13.42 -4.68 -4.39
CA LEU A 203 -12.13 -5.03 -3.79
C LEU A 203 -11.78 -6.47 -4.18
N GLU A 204 -10.77 -6.64 -5.01
CA GLU A 204 -10.29 -7.94 -5.48
C GLU A 204 -8.78 -7.91 -5.70
N ASN A 205 -8.13 -9.08 -5.71
CA ASN A 205 -6.72 -9.25 -6.12
C ASN A 205 -5.71 -8.34 -5.37
N GLY A 206 -5.90 -8.14 -4.07
CA GLY A 206 -5.06 -7.26 -3.25
C GLY A 206 -5.59 -5.83 -3.12
N GLY A 207 -6.72 -5.51 -3.76
CA GLY A 207 -7.43 -4.26 -3.55
C GLY A 207 -7.96 -4.13 -2.13
N SER A 208 -7.91 -2.92 -1.58
CA SER A 208 -8.39 -2.66 -0.23
C SER A 208 -9.02 -1.28 -0.06
N LEU A 209 -10.07 -1.21 0.74
CA LEU A 209 -10.67 0.05 1.17
C LEU A 209 -10.55 0.16 2.68
N ARG A 210 -10.03 1.29 3.14
CA ARG A 210 -10.08 1.69 4.54
C ARG A 210 -11.14 2.77 4.75
N VAL A 211 -12.12 2.49 5.61
CA VAL A 211 -13.17 3.42 6.02
C VAL A 211 -12.74 4.04 7.35
N GLU A 212 -12.43 5.33 7.32
CA GLU A 212 -11.98 6.07 8.50
C GLU A 212 -13.13 6.48 9.42
N GLU A 213 -12.77 7.07 10.56
CA GLU A 213 -13.72 7.60 11.53
C GLU A 213 -14.67 8.63 10.91
N ASN A 214 -15.97 8.50 11.17
CA ASN A 214 -17.02 9.37 10.64
C ASN A 214 -17.21 9.32 9.11
N ASP A 215 -16.60 8.35 8.44
CA ASP A 215 -16.75 8.10 7.01
C ASP A 215 -17.66 6.90 6.71
N PHE A 216 -18.08 6.79 5.45
CA PHE A 216 -19.10 5.83 5.01
C PHE A 216 -18.63 5.03 3.81
N ALA A 217 -19.00 3.75 3.77
CA ALA A 217 -18.93 2.91 2.58
C ALA A 217 -20.28 2.24 2.30
N TYR A 218 -20.73 2.30 1.05
CA TYR A 218 -22.00 1.74 0.60
C TYR A 218 -21.77 0.75 -0.55
N ASN A 219 -22.45 -0.39 -0.49
CA ASN A 219 -22.47 -1.38 -1.57
C ASN A 219 -21.07 -1.87 -1.97
N THR A 220 -20.18 -2.02 -0.99
CA THR A 220 -18.81 -2.52 -1.25
C THR A 220 -18.83 -4.02 -1.43
N THR A 221 -18.33 -4.50 -2.57
CA THR A 221 -18.10 -5.92 -2.82
C THR A 221 -16.67 -6.29 -2.45
N VAL A 222 -16.52 -7.26 -1.56
CA VAL A 222 -15.21 -7.77 -1.13
C VAL A 222 -15.04 -9.17 -1.70
N ASP A 223 -14.36 -9.24 -2.84
CA ASP A 223 -14.10 -10.48 -3.57
C ASP A 223 -12.77 -11.11 -3.17
N ASN A 224 -12.40 -12.22 -3.83
CA ASN A 224 -11.19 -12.98 -3.53
C ASN A 224 -9.93 -12.08 -3.52
N GLY A 225 -9.21 -12.10 -2.38
CA GLY A 225 -8.01 -11.29 -2.17
C GLY A 225 -8.28 -9.81 -1.87
N GLY A 226 -9.55 -9.37 -1.85
CA GLY A 226 -9.94 -8.03 -1.43
C GLY A 226 -10.00 -7.88 0.09
N LEU A 227 -9.81 -6.65 0.58
CA LEU A 227 -9.85 -6.31 2.00
C LEU A 227 -10.65 -5.04 2.27
N LEU A 228 -11.71 -5.13 3.07
CA LEU A 228 -12.38 -3.96 3.64
C LEU A 228 -11.98 -3.79 5.11
N GLU A 229 -11.38 -2.66 5.44
CA GLU A 229 -11.05 -2.23 6.80
C GLU A 229 -12.04 -1.16 7.26
N VAL A 230 -12.75 -1.39 8.36
CA VAL A 230 -13.66 -0.39 8.97
C VAL A 230 -13.15 -0.03 10.35
N MET A 231 -12.73 1.22 10.50
CA MET A 231 -12.14 1.74 11.73
C MET A 231 -13.20 2.19 12.74
N ASP A 232 -12.75 2.54 13.95
CA ASP A 232 -13.57 3.19 14.98
C ASP A 232 -14.34 4.37 14.37
N GLY A 233 -15.64 4.47 14.67
CA GLY A 233 -16.50 5.52 14.14
C GLY A 233 -16.86 5.42 12.64
N GLY A 234 -16.28 4.48 11.88
CA GLY A 234 -16.60 4.25 10.48
C GLY A 234 -17.92 3.49 10.29
N THR A 235 -18.55 3.65 9.13
CA THR A 235 -19.78 2.93 8.75
C THR A 235 -19.63 2.24 7.39
N ALA A 236 -19.99 0.96 7.28
CA ALA A 236 -20.03 0.25 6.01
C ALA A 236 -21.32 -0.58 5.87
N THR A 237 -22.19 -0.23 4.93
CA THR A 237 -23.48 -0.93 4.75
C THR A 237 -23.64 -1.47 3.33
N GLY A 238 -24.44 -2.53 3.19
CA GLY A 238 -24.57 -3.23 1.91
C GLY A 238 -23.29 -3.96 1.50
N VAL A 239 -22.47 -4.39 2.47
CA VAL A 239 -21.23 -5.11 2.19
C VAL A 239 -21.55 -6.49 1.61
N ASP A 240 -21.01 -6.82 0.44
CA ASP A 240 -21.13 -8.14 -0.17
C ASP A 240 -19.80 -8.90 -0.06
N LYS A 241 -19.62 -9.65 1.04
CA LYS A 241 -18.41 -10.44 1.30
C LYS A 241 -18.51 -11.77 0.55
N LYS A 242 -17.69 -11.95 -0.49
CA LYS A 242 -17.54 -13.21 -1.22
C LYS A 242 -16.48 -14.12 -0.58
N ALA A 243 -16.36 -15.33 -1.10
CA ALA A 243 -15.32 -16.27 -0.70
C ALA A 243 -13.92 -15.68 -0.99
N GLY A 244 -13.02 -15.76 -0.01
CA GLY A 244 -11.67 -15.20 -0.11
C GLY A 244 -11.57 -13.69 0.15
N GLY A 245 -12.70 -12.99 0.28
CA GLY A 245 -12.75 -11.60 0.72
C GLY A 245 -12.57 -11.48 2.22
N LYS A 246 -11.85 -10.44 2.66
CA LYS A 246 -11.48 -10.21 4.06
C LYS A 246 -12.14 -8.97 4.61
N LEU A 247 -12.65 -9.08 5.84
CA LEU A 247 -13.14 -7.95 6.61
C LEU A 247 -12.28 -7.77 7.86
N ILE A 248 -11.81 -6.56 8.10
CA ILE A 248 -11.20 -6.17 9.37
C ILE A 248 -12.04 -5.04 9.95
N VAL A 249 -12.71 -5.29 11.06
CA VAL A 249 -13.69 -4.34 11.63
C VAL A 249 -13.34 -4.03 13.07
N SER A 250 -13.38 -2.76 13.44
CA SER A 250 -13.37 -2.35 14.86
C SER A 250 -14.72 -2.60 15.52
N THR A 251 -14.73 -3.07 16.76
CA THR A 251 -15.96 -3.15 17.57
C THR A 251 -16.57 -1.78 17.86
N ASN A 252 -15.81 -0.69 17.68
CA ASN A 252 -16.28 0.69 17.80
C ASN A 252 -16.73 1.28 16.45
N ALA A 253 -16.77 0.51 15.38
CA ALA A 253 -17.45 0.92 14.16
C ALA A 253 -18.94 1.20 14.47
N LEU A 254 -19.51 2.23 13.85
CA LEU A 254 -20.90 2.61 14.12
C LEU A 254 -21.87 1.56 13.59
N GLU A 255 -21.63 1.12 12.36
CA GLU A 255 -22.39 0.03 11.73
C GLU A 255 -21.57 -0.64 10.64
N VAL A 256 -21.54 -1.98 10.64
CA VAL A 256 -21.10 -2.77 9.49
C VAL A 256 -22.17 -3.80 9.16
N SER A 257 -22.79 -3.75 7.99
CA SER A 257 -23.88 -4.66 7.63
C SER A 257 -23.84 -5.10 6.17
N GLY A 258 -24.32 -6.31 5.90
CA GLY A 258 -24.24 -6.89 4.57
C GLY A 258 -24.57 -8.37 4.50
N THR A 259 -24.07 -9.03 3.46
CA THR A 259 -24.21 -10.46 3.21
C THR A 259 -22.86 -11.16 3.15
N ASN A 260 -22.80 -12.39 3.65
CA ASN A 260 -21.67 -13.30 3.52
C ASN A 260 -22.17 -14.69 3.10
N SER A 261 -21.29 -15.69 3.12
CA SER A 261 -21.60 -17.09 2.76
C SER A 261 -22.72 -17.72 3.61
N LYS A 262 -23.01 -17.17 4.79
CA LYS A 262 -23.99 -17.63 5.77
C LYS A 262 -25.25 -16.76 5.82
N GLY A 263 -25.42 -15.82 4.88
CA GLY A 263 -26.55 -14.91 4.81
C GLY A 263 -26.22 -13.51 5.36
N GLN A 264 -27.22 -12.85 5.94
CA GLN A 264 -27.05 -11.48 6.44
C GLN A 264 -26.19 -11.44 7.71
N PHE A 265 -25.31 -10.45 7.80
CA PHE A 265 -24.50 -10.16 8.99
C PHE A 265 -24.60 -8.68 9.39
N SER A 266 -24.32 -8.40 10.67
CA SER A 266 -24.31 -7.03 11.20
C SER A 266 -23.35 -6.90 12.38
N ILE A 267 -22.64 -5.78 12.46
CA ILE A 267 -21.94 -5.28 13.65
C ILE A 267 -22.52 -3.91 13.94
N LYS A 268 -23.20 -3.75 15.07
CA LYS A 268 -23.84 -2.50 15.46
C LYS A 268 -23.97 -2.44 16.97
N ASP A 269 -23.75 -1.27 17.56
CA ASP A 269 -23.85 -1.05 19.02
C ASP A 269 -22.98 -2.04 19.83
N GLY A 270 -21.79 -2.38 19.31
CA GLY A 270 -20.88 -3.36 19.92
C GLY A 270 -21.34 -4.82 19.84
N VAL A 271 -22.45 -5.11 19.16
CA VAL A 271 -23.00 -6.46 18.98
C VAL A 271 -22.72 -6.95 17.57
N SER A 272 -22.06 -8.10 17.47
CA SER A 272 -21.83 -8.80 16.21
C SER A 272 -22.82 -9.94 16.02
N LYS A 273 -23.43 -10.04 14.83
CA LYS A 273 -24.36 -11.10 14.42
C LYS A 273 -23.91 -11.68 13.09
N ASN A 274 -23.75 -13.01 13.04
CA ASN A 274 -23.37 -13.76 11.85
C ASN A 274 -22.09 -13.25 11.16
N TYR A 275 -21.20 -12.60 11.92
CA TYR A 275 -19.92 -12.17 11.40
C TYR A 275 -19.00 -13.38 11.24
N GLU A 276 -18.35 -13.46 10.09
CA GLU A 276 -17.55 -14.60 9.70
C GLU A 276 -16.06 -14.28 9.87
N LEU A 277 -15.43 -14.95 10.83
CA LEU A 277 -13.99 -14.94 11.04
C LEU A 277 -13.35 -16.04 10.17
N ASP A 278 -13.12 -15.74 8.90
CA ASP A 278 -12.33 -16.58 8.00
C ASP A 278 -10.84 -16.21 8.03
N ASP A 279 -10.00 -17.00 7.37
CA ASP A 279 -8.54 -16.78 7.33
C ASP A 279 -8.19 -15.38 6.79
N GLY A 280 -7.60 -14.56 7.66
CA GLY A 280 -7.24 -13.16 7.38
C GLY A 280 -8.34 -12.12 7.62
N SER A 281 -9.56 -12.51 8.02
CA SER A 281 -10.54 -11.58 8.60
C SER A 281 -10.25 -11.35 10.08
N GLY A 282 -10.61 -10.19 10.61
CA GLY A 282 -10.29 -9.82 11.99
C GLY A 282 -11.35 -8.92 12.62
N LEU A 283 -11.59 -9.11 13.91
CA LEU A 283 -12.35 -8.18 14.72
C LEU A 283 -11.37 -7.50 15.70
N ILE A 284 -11.21 -6.19 15.57
CA ILE A 284 -10.41 -5.39 16.50
C ILE A 284 -11.32 -5.06 17.68
N VAL A 285 -11.15 -5.81 18.78
CA VAL A 285 -11.90 -5.58 20.02
C VAL A 285 -11.17 -4.50 20.83
N MET A 286 -11.77 -3.34 20.95
CA MET A 286 -11.27 -2.26 21.81
C MET A 286 -11.84 -2.43 23.22
N GLU A 287 -10.98 -2.39 24.25
CA GLU A 287 -11.44 -2.43 25.64
C GLU A 287 -12.30 -1.19 25.95
N THR A 288 -13.58 -1.42 26.19
CA THR A 288 -14.42 -0.43 26.83
C THR A 288 -14.05 -0.36 28.30
N ARG A 289 -13.85 0.84 28.87
CA ARG A 289 -13.83 1.05 30.34
C ARG A 289 -15.22 0.83 30.96
N ARG A 290 -15.92 -0.24 30.58
CA ARG A 290 -17.15 -0.74 31.20
C ARG A 290 -17.17 -2.27 31.05
N PRO A 291 -17.42 -3.04 32.12
CA PRO A 291 -17.37 -4.49 32.06
C PRO A 291 -18.48 -5.01 31.13
N LEU A 292 -18.10 -5.64 30.02
CA LEU A 292 -19.00 -6.39 29.17
C LEU A 292 -19.48 -7.63 29.92
N THR A 293 -20.78 -7.73 30.19
CA THR A 293 -21.42 -9.02 30.51
C THR A 293 -21.48 -9.86 29.25
N LEU A 294 -20.50 -10.75 29.08
CA LEU A 294 -20.50 -11.78 28.04
C LEU A 294 -21.59 -12.82 28.39
N SER A 295 -22.72 -12.82 27.69
CA SER A 295 -23.65 -13.95 27.75
C SER A 295 -23.13 -15.05 26.84
N LEU A 296 -22.31 -15.95 27.38
CA LEU A 296 -22.03 -17.23 26.74
C LEU A 296 -23.32 -18.06 26.76
N MET A 297 -24.06 -18.10 25.65
CA MET A 297 -24.92 -19.25 25.42
C MET A 297 -24.02 -20.46 25.18
N SER A 298 -24.23 -21.47 26.02
CA SER A 298 -23.51 -22.73 26.09
C SER A 298 -23.25 -23.34 24.70
N MET A 299 -21.98 -23.39 24.30
CA MET A 299 -21.52 -24.32 23.28
C MET A 299 -20.57 -25.35 23.94
N PRO A 300 -20.67 -26.63 23.56
CA PRO A 300 -19.91 -27.70 24.18
C PRO A 300 -18.41 -27.55 23.92
N LEU A 301 -17.65 -27.80 24.98
CA LEU A 301 -16.20 -27.87 25.03
C LEU A 301 -15.66 -28.86 23.99
N CYS A 302 -14.90 -28.41 22.99
CA CYS A 302 -13.54 -28.88 22.70
C CYS A 302 -12.96 -28.27 21.41
N ASN A 303 -11.71 -27.80 21.52
CA ASN A 303 -10.70 -27.69 20.46
C ASN A 303 -10.85 -26.61 19.38
N ARG A 304 -10.41 -25.38 19.71
CA ARG A 304 -9.42 -24.59 18.93
C ARG A 304 -9.14 -23.27 19.65
N TRP A 305 -8.15 -23.28 20.53
CA TRP A 305 -7.56 -22.08 21.10
C TRP A 305 -6.22 -21.86 20.43
N GLU A 306 -6.11 -20.84 19.59
CA GLU A 306 -4.93 -19.97 19.50
C GLU A 306 -5.22 -18.80 18.54
N ARG A 307 -4.87 -17.59 19.02
CA ARG A 307 -4.94 -16.25 18.38
C ARG A 307 -6.09 -15.34 18.79
N ILE A 308 -6.08 -14.95 20.06
CA ILE A 308 -6.46 -13.59 20.49
C ILE A 308 -5.16 -12.89 20.86
N LEU A 309 -4.66 -12.01 20.00
CA LEU A 309 -3.49 -11.17 20.29
C LEU A 309 -3.95 -9.95 21.08
N VAL A 310 -3.87 -10.00 22.41
CA VAL A 310 -3.99 -8.82 23.28
C VAL A 310 -2.64 -8.12 23.32
N ARG A 311 -2.56 -6.92 22.74
CA ARG A 311 -1.41 -6.01 22.86
C ARG A 311 -1.64 -5.08 24.05
N GLU A 312 -1.37 -5.58 25.26
CA GLU A 312 -1.09 -4.74 26.44
C GLU A 312 0.18 -5.28 27.12
N CYS A 313 1.35 -4.79 26.72
CA CYS A 313 2.57 -4.99 27.51
C CYS A 313 3.53 -3.78 27.44
N ARG A 314 3.02 -2.59 27.14
CA ARG A 314 3.73 -1.33 27.36
C ARG A 314 2.72 -0.30 27.84
N GLN A 315 3.01 0.33 28.98
CA GLN A 315 2.23 1.36 29.67
C GLN A 315 1.31 0.87 30.80
N MET A 316 1.84 0.13 31.78
CA MET A 316 1.48 0.38 33.19
C MET A 316 2.59 -0.14 34.11
N ARG A 317 3.56 0.74 34.40
CA ARG A 317 4.28 0.70 35.67
C ARG A 317 3.25 1.04 36.76
N CYS A 318 2.66 0.04 37.39
CA CYS A 318 2.17 0.18 38.74
C CYS A 318 2.42 -1.14 39.47
N MET A 319 3.34 -1.07 40.41
CA MET A 319 3.70 -2.10 41.37
C MET A 319 2.47 -2.41 42.22
N ILE A 320 1.70 -3.44 41.87
CA ILE A 320 0.68 -4.01 42.75
C ILE A 320 1.32 -5.25 43.40
N SER A 321 1.53 -5.14 44.71
CA SER A 321 2.03 -6.20 45.59
C SER A 321 1.24 -7.51 45.39
N VAL A 322 1.98 -8.62 45.44
CA VAL A 322 1.50 -10.02 45.37
C VAL A 322 0.48 -10.36 46.48
N ASP A 323 0.27 -9.48 47.46
CA ASP A 323 -0.66 -9.70 48.58
C ASP A 323 -2.15 -9.37 48.28
N GLN A 324 -2.48 -8.80 47.12
CA GLN A 324 -3.89 -8.48 46.77
C GLN A 324 -4.60 -9.59 45.97
N ILE A 325 -3.93 -10.67 45.56
CA ILE A 325 -4.61 -11.89 45.08
C ILE A 325 -4.96 -12.78 46.27
N ARG A 326 -5.77 -12.23 47.18
CA ARG A 326 -6.48 -13.02 48.18
C ARG A 326 -7.94 -12.59 48.22
N MET A 327 -8.56 -12.51 47.05
CA MET A 327 -9.99 -12.23 46.92
C MET A 327 -10.78 -13.49 46.53
N GLU A 328 -11.50 -13.99 47.53
CA GLU A 328 -12.87 -14.49 47.43
C GLU A 328 -13.20 -15.70 46.53
N VAL A 329 -12.43 -16.79 46.60
CA VAL A 329 -12.92 -18.13 46.19
C VAL A 329 -13.86 -18.75 47.25
N SER A 330 -14.07 -18.07 48.39
CA SER A 330 -14.90 -18.54 49.51
C SER A 330 -16.40 -18.29 49.37
N ARG A 331 -16.86 -17.45 48.42
CA ARG A 331 -18.29 -17.07 48.29
C ARG A 331 -19.06 -17.74 47.16
N ILE A 332 -18.40 -18.58 46.34
CA ILE A 332 -19.07 -19.32 45.26
C ILE A 332 -19.34 -20.76 45.74
N PRO A 333 -20.60 -21.25 45.72
CA PRO A 333 -20.95 -22.60 46.13
C PRO A 333 -20.60 -23.58 45.01
N LEU A 334 -19.31 -23.86 44.84
CA LEU A 334 -18.79 -24.89 43.92
C LEU A 334 -18.69 -26.24 44.64
N LYS A 335 -18.95 -27.33 43.91
CA LYS A 335 -18.73 -28.70 44.39
C LYS A 335 -17.26 -28.87 44.83
N PRO A 336 -16.96 -29.61 45.92
CA PRO A 336 -15.61 -29.74 46.48
C PRO A 336 -14.54 -30.19 45.47
N SER A 337 -14.91 -31.04 44.51
CA SER A 337 -14.02 -31.52 43.44
C SER A 337 -13.54 -30.41 42.50
N LEU A 338 -14.36 -29.39 42.25
CA LEU A 338 -14.01 -28.27 41.38
C LEU A 338 -13.08 -27.27 42.08
N LYS A 339 -13.23 -27.10 43.41
CA LYS A 339 -12.33 -26.25 44.22
C LYS A 339 -10.91 -26.81 44.28
N ILE A 340 -10.78 -28.13 44.41
CA ILE A 340 -9.48 -28.82 44.39
C ILE A 340 -8.84 -28.69 43.00
N TRP A 341 -9.62 -28.85 41.92
CA TRP A 341 -9.08 -28.74 40.56
C TRP A 341 -8.56 -27.32 40.25
N LEU A 342 -9.31 -26.29 40.63
CA LEU A 342 -8.93 -24.88 40.48
C LEU A 342 -7.69 -24.49 41.30
N SER A 343 -7.57 -24.98 42.55
CA SER A 343 -6.37 -24.71 43.37
C SER A 343 -5.12 -25.41 42.82
N THR A 344 -5.29 -26.59 42.22
CA THR A 344 -4.18 -27.35 41.63
C THR A 344 -3.69 -26.71 40.32
N MET A 345 -4.60 -26.19 39.50
CA MET A 345 -4.24 -25.43 38.28
C MET A 345 -3.58 -24.09 38.59
N ALA A 346 -4.03 -23.37 39.63
CA ALA A 346 -3.38 -22.13 40.05
C ALA A 346 -1.92 -22.38 40.49
N ALA A 347 -1.66 -23.48 41.19
CA ALA A 347 -0.30 -23.87 41.57
C ALA A 347 0.57 -24.23 40.35
N LEU A 348 0.04 -24.98 39.37
CA LEU A 348 0.73 -25.32 38.13
C LEU A 348 1.08 -24.08 37.28
N MET A 349 0.15 -23.13 37.18
CA MET A 349 0.37 -21.87 36.45
C MET A 349 1.41 -20.98 37.15
N SER A 350 1.46 -20.98 38.49
CA SER A 350 2.50 -20.27 39.24
C SER A 350 3.89 -20.88 39.06
N GLY A 351 3.98 -22.21 38.98
CA GLY A 351 5.23 -22.91 38.68
C GLY A 351 5.71 -22.66 37.25
N LEU A 352 4.78 -22.61 36.27
CA LEU A 352 5.10 -22.29 34.88
C LEU A 352 5.60 -20.84 34.73
N ALA A 353 4.99 -19.90 35.45
CA ALA A 353 5.40 -18.50 35.47
C ALA A 353 6.80 -18.32 36.08
N GLN A 354 7.12 -19.02 37.18
CA GLN A 354 8.46 -19.01 37.78
C GLN A 354 9.53 -19.65 36.88
N TRP A 355 9.17 -20.68 36.11
CA TRP A 355 10.07 -21.32 35.16
C TRP A 355 10.37 -20.43 33.94
N LEU A 356 9.37 -19.69 33.45
CA LEU A 356 9.52 -18.74 32.34
C LEU A 356 10.33 -17.49 32.74
N THR A 357 10.22 -17.03 33.99
CA THR A 357 11.09 -15.95 34.51
C THR A 357 12.53 -16.42 34.68
N PHE A 358 12.76 -17.68 35.08
CA PHE A 358 14.12 -18.24 35.17
C PHE A 358 14.80 -18.36 33.81
N GLN A 359 14.05 -18.73 32.75
CA GLN A 359 14.55 -18.78 31.37
C GLN A 359 14.87 -17.39 30.81
N SER A 360 14.05 -16.38 31.11
CA SER A 360 14.27 -15.02 30.60
C SER A 360 15.44 -14.32 31.27
N GLU A 361 15.68 -14.55 32.57
CA GLU A 361 16.85 -14.03 33.29
C GLU A 361 18.16 -14.72 32.84
N GLY A 362 18.13 -16.04 32.58
CA GLY A 362 19.28 -16.76 32.03
C GLY A 362 19.68 -16.30 30.62
N MET A 363 18.70 -15.99 29.77
CA MET A 363 18.93 -15.50 28.40
C MET A 363 19.43 -14.04 28.39
N MET A 364 19.00 -13.22 29.35
CA MET A 364 19.48 -11.83 29.51
C MET A 364 20.88 -11.74 30.12
N ALA A 365 21.32 -12.75 30.90
CA ALA A 365 22.69 -12.84 31.39
C ALA A 365 23.69 -13.22 30.27
N PHE A 366 23.30 -14.10 29.33
CA PHE A 366 24.12 -14.47 28.17
C PHE A 366 24.28 -13.34 27.14
N LEU A 367 23.31 -12.43 27.05
CA LEU A 367 23.39 -11.23 26.21
C LEU A 367 24.18 -10.06 26.85
N ARG A 368 24.64 -10.22 28.10
CA ARG A 368 25.42 -9.22 28.85
C ARG A 368 26.85 -9.64 29.19
N SER A 369 27.24 -10.88 28.88
CA SER A 369 28.64 -11.36 28.86
C SER A 369 29.16 -11.37 27.44
#